data_AF-A0A1I8EEP0-F1
#
_entry.id   AF-A0A1I8EEP0-F1
#
_cell.length_a   1.000
_cell.length_b   1.000
_cell.length_c   1.000
_cell.angle_alpha   90.00
_cell.angle_beta   90.00
_cell.angle_gamma   90.00
#
_symmetry.space_group_name_H-M   'P 1'
#
loop_
_entity.id
_entity.type
_entity.pdbx_description
1 polymer ?
#
loop_
_entity_poly.entity_id
_entity_poly.type
_entity_poly.pdbx_seq_one_letter_code
_entity_poly.pdbx_strand_id
1 'polypeptide(L)'
;MVDAIITGNFQCYSRGDAEFRYYDPKLMHSSGKEPQRARGNPPQDVIVFVIGGGNYVEYQNVVDYGKSKGLARITYGCTELVNPKQFVEQLTRLGREMS
;
A
#
# COMPACT_ATOMS: atom_id res chain seq x y z
N MET A 1 2.35 -5.13 5.29
CA MET A 1 2.75 -4.56 3.99
C MET A 1 3.33 -3.18 4.18
N VAL A 2 2.53 -2.20 4.66
CA VAL A 2 2.99 -0.82 4.93
C VAL A 2 4.21 -0.79 5.86
N ASP A 3 4.22 -1.61 6.91
CA ASP A 3 5.34 -1.67 7.85
C ASP A 3 6.67 -2.12 7.23
N ALA A 4 6.66 -3.13 6.37
CA ALA A 4 7.87 -3.59 5.68
C ALA A 4 8.45 -2.51 4.75
N ILE A 5 7.59 -1.70 4.13
CA ILE A 5 8.02 -0.59 3.26
C ILE A 5 8.66 0.54 4.07
N ILE A 6 8.07 0.89 5.21
CA ILE A 6 8.51 2.01 6.05
C ILE A 6 9.74 1.66 6.88
N THR A 7 9.80 0.45 7.43
CA THR A 7 10.89 0.00 8.30
C THR A 7 12.02 -0.71 7.56
N GLY A 8 11.79 -1.11 6.30
CA GLY A 8 12.75 -1.90 5.52
C GLY A 8 12.94 -3.33 6.02
N ASN A 9 12.13 -3.80 6.98
CA ASN A 9 12.22 -5.15 7.52
C ASN A 9 11.32 -6.13 6.76
N PHE A 10 11.90 -6.84 5.79
CA PHE A 10 11.20 -7.84 4.98
C PHE A 10 11.20 -9.25 5.60
N GLN A 11 11.84 -9.44 6.77
CA GLN A 11 12.10 -10.76 7.36
C GLN A 11 10.84 -11.55 7.77
N CYS A 12 9.64 -10.95 7.77
CA CYS A 12 8.39 -11.62 8.11
C CYS A 12 7.54 -12.09 6.90
N TYR A 13 7.93 -11.81 5.66
CA TYR A 13 7.23 -12.27 4.45
C TYR A 13 7.97 -13.45 3.80
N SER A 14 8.01 -14.58 4.51
CA SER A 14 8.52 -15.84 3.97
C SER A 14 7.37 -16.78 3.60
N ARG A 15 6.58 -16.43 2.58
CA ARG A 15 5.84 -17.41 1.75
C ARG A 15 5.27 -16.78 0.46
N GLY A 16 6.17 -16.46 -0.49
CA GLY A 16 5.78 -16.20 -1.89
C GLY A 16 5.20 -14.81 -2.18
N ASP A 17 5.45 -13.83 -1.31
CA ASP A 17 4.79 -12.54 -1.31
C ASP A 17 5.28 -11.59 -2.41
N ALA A 18 4.34 -10.89 -3.04
CA ALA A 18 4.55 -9.99 -4.15
C ALA A 18 5.72 -9.01 -3.92
N GLU A 19 6.69 -9.05 -4.82
CA GLU A 19 7.83 -8.13 -4.84
C GLU A 19 7.35 -6.71 -5.15
N PHE A 20 7.44 -5.80 -4.16
CA PHE A 20 7.08 -4.41 -4.35
C PHE A 20 8.15 -3.66 -5.13
N ARG A 21 7.85 -3.36 -6.38
CA ARG A 21 8.71 -2.51 -7.23
C ARG A 21 8.92 -1.14 -6.60
N TYR A 22 10.18 -0.71 -6.58
CA TYR A 22 10.57 0.60 -6.13
C TYR A 22 10.85 1.51 -7.33
N TYR A 23 10.30 2.72 -7.28
CA TYR A 23 10.50 3.73 -8.31
C TYR A 23 10.90 5.04 -7.63
N ASP A 24 11.99 5.64 -8.10
CA ASP A 24 12.39 6.99 -7.71
C ASP A 24 12.20 7.92 -8.93
N PRO A 25 11.21 8.82 -8.90
CA PRO A 25 10.97 9.77 -9.99
C PRO A 25 12.16 10.66 -10.33
N LYS A 26 13.12 10.83 -9.40
CA LYS A 26 14.33 11.64 -9.61
C LYS A 26 15.40 10.91 -10.42
N LEU A 27 15.35 9.58 -10.46
CA LEU A 27 16.23 8.78 -11.29
C LEU A 27 15.63 8.68 -12.70
N MET A 28 15.90 9.70 -13.53
CA MET A 28 15.51 9.67 -14.94
C MET A 28 16.20 8.48 -15.63
N HIS A 29 15.41 7.47 -16.02
CA HIS A 29 15.84 6.27 -16.74
C HIS A 29 16.86 5.41 -15.99
N SER A 30 16.38 4.50 -15.15
CA SER A 30 17.22 3.46 -14.54
C SER A 30 17.85 2.59 -15.63
N SER A 31 19.17 2.52 -15.64
CA SER A 31 19.99 1.74 -16.58
C SER A 31 19.92 0.23 -16.30
N GLY A 32 18.72 -0.33 -16.14
CA GLY A 32 18.48 -1.76 -15.91
C GLY A 32 18.85 -2.29 -14.52
N LYS A 33 19.38 -1.44 -13.62
CA LYS A 33 19.60 -1.79 -12.21
C LYS A 33 18.41 -1.31 -11.39
N GLU A 34 17.76 -2.22 -10.67
CA GLU A 34 16.70 -1.84 -9.74
C GLU A 34 17.26 -0.81 -8.74
N PRO A 35 16.60 0.35 -8.59
CA PRO A 35 17.03 1.32 -7.61
C PRO A 35 16.95 0.67 -6.23
N GLN A 36 18.10 0.59 -5.54
CA GLN A 36 18.10 0.18 -4.14
C GLN A 36 17.41 1.27 -3.34
N ARG A 37 16.38 0.89 -2.57
CA ARG A 37 15.75 1.79 -1.59
C ARG A 37 16.84 2.40 -0.75
N ALA A 38 16.89 3.73 -0.68
CA ALA A 38 17.85 4.43 0.15
C ALA A 38 17.72 3.90 1.58
N ARG A 39 18.79 3.32 2.14
CA ARG A 39 18.89 2.88 3.55
C ARG A 39 19.03 4.10 4.48
N GLY A 40 18.20 5.12 4.25
CA GLY A 40 18.19 6.37 5.00
C GLY A 40 17.11 6.35 6.07
N ASN A 41 16.83 7.53 6.63
CA ASN A 41 15.75 7.70 7.58
C ASN A 41 14.39 7.30 6.98
N PRO A 42 13.49 6.74 7.80
CA PRO A 42 12.15 6.41 7.36
C PRO A 42 11.43 7.67 6.83
N PRO A 43 10.61 7.52 5.78
CA PRO A 43 9.87 8.63 5.20
C PRO A 43 8.95 9.26 6.24
N GLN A 44 8.95 10.59 6.30
CA GLN A 44 8.13 11.34 7.25
C GLN A 44 6.70 11.57 6.75
N ASP A 45 6.53 11.55 5.42
CA ASP A 45 5.26 11.76 4.74
C ASP A 45 4.99 10.59 3.81
N VAL A 46 3.89 9.88 4.06
CA VAL A 46 3.58 8.61 3.40
C VAL A 46 2.16 8.64 2.84
N ILE A 47 2.03 8.29 1.56
CA ILE A 47 0.73 8.10 0.90
C ILE A 47 0.54 6.61 0.64
N VAL A 48 -0.58 6.06 1.11
CA VAL A 48 -1.01 4.68 0.85
C VAL A 48 -2.23 4.75 -0.05
N PHE A 49 -2.16 4.14 -1.24
CA PHE A 49 -3.27 4.14 -2.19
C PHE A 49 -3.69 2.72 -2.55
N VAL A 50 -4.95 2.36 -2.27
CA VAL A 50 -5.55 1.09 -2.65
C VAL A 50 -6.25 1.25 -4.00
N ILE A 51 -5.83 0.48 -5.00
CA ILE A 51 -6.52 0.45 -6.30
C ILE A 51 -7.74 -0.47 -6.18
N GLY A 52 -8.94 0.08 -6.41
CA GLY A 52 -10.21 -0.61 -6.19
C GLY A 52 -10.87 -0.18 -4.88
N GLY A 53 -11.52 -1.12 -4.20
CA GLY A 53 -12.31 -0.88 -3.00
C GLY A 53 -11.48 -0.73 -1.72
N GLY A 54 -11.42 0.48 -1.19
CA GLY A 54 -10.93 0.77 0.16
C GLY A 54 -12.04 0.78 1.21
N ASN A 55 -11.67 0.71 2.49
CA ASN A 55 -12.62 0.67 3.60
C ASN A 55 -12.11 1.48 4.82
N TYR A 56 -13.04 2.00 5.61
CA TYR A 56 -12.79 2.72 6.85
C TYR A 56 -11.98 1.94 7.90
N VAL A 57 -12.12 0.61 7.93
CA VAL A 57 -11.29 -0.23 8.85
C VAL A 57 -9.81 -0.14 8.48
N GLU A 58 -9.48 -0.15 7.19
CA GLU A 58 -8.11 -0.01 6.72
C GLU A 58 -7.58 1.39 6.98
N TYR A 59 -8.39 2.42 6.68
CA TYR A 59 -8.08 3.81 7.02
C TYR A 59 -7.70 3.95 8.49
N GLN A 60 -8.53 3.42 9.40
CA GLN A 60 -8.30 3.51 10.84
C GLN A 60 -6.99 2.83 11.23
N ASN A 61 -6.76 1.61 10.73
CA ASN A 61 -5.53 0.87 10.98
C ASN A 61 -4.28 1.63 10.48
N VAL A 62 -4.35 2.26 9.31
CA VAL A 62 -3.23 3.03 8.73
C VAL A 62 -2.97 4.31 9.53
N VAL A 63 -4.02 5.02 9.94
CA VAL A 63 -3.89 6.23 10.77
C VAL A 63 -3.27 5.90 12.13
N ASP A 64 -3.75 4.85 12.79
CA ASP A 64 -3.22 4.42 14.08
C ASP A 64 -1.79 3.90 13.95
N TYR A 65 -1.49 3.19 12.87
CA TYR A 65 -0.13 2.80 12.53
C TYR A 65 0.80 4.01 12.39
N GLY A 66 0.41 5.04 11.63
CA GLY A 66 1.22 6.23 11.45
C GLY A 66 1.52 6.96 12.75
N LYS A 67 0.53 7.08 13.64
CA LYS A 67 0.73 7.61 15.00
C LYS A 67 1.71 6.77 15.81
N SER A 68 1.55 5.44 15.78
CA SER A 68 2.41 4.51 16.55
C SER A 68 3.88 4.53 16.11
N LYS A 69 4.15 4.90 14.85
CA LYS A 69 5.49 4.98 14.28
C LYS A 69 6.07 6.39 14.26
N GLY A 70 5.34 7.39 14.79
CA GLY A 70 5.79 8.78 14.82
C GLY A 70 5.95 9.40 13.44
N LEU A 71 5.16 8.99 12.45
CA LEU A 71 5.16 9.62 11.12
C LEU A 71 4.59 11.03 11.22
N ALA A 72 5.21 11.99 10.54
CA ALA A 72 4.70 13.36 10.50
C ALA A 72 3.35 13.43 9.77
N ARG A 73 3.19 12.66 8.69
CA ARG A 73 1.93 12.55 7.95
C ARG A 73 1.78 11.18 7.32
N ILE A 74 0.57 10.62 7.44
CA ILE A 74 0.14 9.47 6.65
C ILE A 74 -1.22 9.77 6.01
N THR A 75 -1.33 9.53 4.71
CA THR A 75 -2.55 9.76 3.93
C THR A 75 -2.99 8.45 3.28
N TYR A 76 -4.19 7.99 3.64
CA TYR A 76 -4.82 6.85 2.99
C TYR A 76 -5.75 7.34 1.88
N GLY A 77 -5.66 6.71 0.71
CA GLY A 77 -6.54 6.92 -0.42
C GLY A 77 -6.93 5.59 -1.05
N CYS A 78 -8.02 5.61 -1.80
CA CYS A 78 -8.47 4.48 -2.59
C CYS A 78 -9.24 4.97 -3.82
N THR A 79 -9.45 4.09 -4.80
CA THR A 79 -10.28 4.43 -5.97
C THR A 79 -11.74 4.66 -5.57
N GLU A 80 -12.27 3.80 -4.71
CA GLU A 80 -13.63 3.88 -4.20
C GLU A 80 -13.67 3.47 -2.74
N LEU A 81 -14.44 4.20 -1.93
CA LEU A 81 -14.66 3.86 -0.53
C LEU A 81 -15.95 3.06 -0.42
N VAL A 82 -15.83 1.79 -0.06
CA VAL A 82 -16.94 0.84 -0.10
C VAL A 82 -17.17 0.19 1.26
N ASN A 83 -18.43 -0.02 1.59
CA ASN A 83 -18.80 -0.88 2.70
C ASN A 83 -18.83 -2.36 2.25
N PRO A 84 -18.87 -3.32 3.20
CA PRO A 84 -18.84 -4.74 2.85
C PRO A 84 -19.98 -5.18 1.92
N LYS A 85 -21.17 -4.59 2.04
CA LYS A 85 -22.32 -4.91 1.19
C LYS A 85 -22.06 -4.49 -0.26
N GLN A 86 -21.62 -3.26 -0.48
CA GLN A 86 -21.31 -2.73 -1.82
C GLN A 86 -20.23 -3.55 -2.52
N PHE A 87 -19.18 -3.94 -1.78
CA PHE A 87 -18.12 -4.78 -2.32
C PHE A 87 -18.63 -6.16 -2.76
N VAL A 88 -19.46 -6.83 -1.94
CA VAL A 88 -20.06 -8.12 -2.30
C VAL A 88 -21.00 -8.01 -3.49
N GLU A 89 -21.74 -6.90 -3.62
CA GLU A 89 -22.58 -6.64 -4.79
C GLU A 89 -21.75 -6.54 -6.08
N GLN A 90 -20.60 -5.87 -6.04
CA GLN A 90 -19.67 -5.80 -7.17
C GLN A 90 -19.14 -7.18 -7.58
N LEU A 91 -18.74 -8.00 -6.59
CA LEU A 91 -18.30 -9.38 -6.84
C LEU A 91 -19.41 -10.26 -7.41
N THR A 92 -20.63 -10.10 -6.90
CA THR A 92 -21.80 -10.85 -7.38
C THR A 92 -22.11 -10.49 -8.84
N ARG A 93 -22.04 -9.19 -9.17
CA ARG A 93 -22.22 -8.72 -10.54
C ARG A 93 -21.16 -9.30 -11.47
N LEU A 94 -19.89 -9.21 -11.09
CA LEU A 94 -18.78 -9.79 -11.86
C LEU A 94 -18.98 -11.29 -12.09
N GLY A 95 -19.36 -12.03 -11.05
CA GLY A 95 -19.62 -13.47 -11.15
C GLY A 95 -20.75 -13.84 -12.12
N ARG A 96 -21.76 -12.98 -12.29
CA ARG A 96 -22.83 -13.16 -13.28
C ARG A 96 -22.40 -12.77 -14.70
N GLU A 97 -21.53 -11.77 -14.83
CA GLU A 97 -21.01 -11.36 -16.14
C GLU A 97 -20.00 -12.39 -16.70
N MET A 98 -19.36 -13.16 -15.82
CA MET A 98 -18.39 -14.21 -16.17
C MET A 98 -19.00 -15.61 -16.31
N SER A 99 -20.27 -15.80 -15.97
CA SER A 99 -21.02 -17.07 -16.09
C SER A 99 -21.78 -17.16 -17.40
#